data_AF-A0A835IDL4-F1
#
_entry.id   AF-A0A835IDL4-F1
#
_cell.length_a   1.000
_cell.length_b   1.000
_cell.length_c   1.000
_cell.angle_alpha   90.00
_cell.angle_beta   90.00
_cell.angle_gamma   90.00
#
_symmetry.space_group_name_H-M   'P 1'
#
loop_
_entity.id
_entity.type
_entity.pdbx_description
1 polymer ?
#
loop_
_entity_poly.entity_id
_entity_poly.type
_entity_poly.pdbx_seq_one_letter_code
_entity_poly.pdbx_strand_id
1 'polypeptide(L)'
;MAWFSLLLDQVVAYVSFAANSAAAQASLIAVTGASSFQWMKVCNIYTRFCIQIGGGLACGYAASLLMAAVSSFSAFILFRFYSPTEFLALKPLC
;
A
#
# COMPACT_ATOMS: atom_id res chain seq x y z
N MET A 1 24.47 -1.50 5.14
CA MET A 1 23.36 -0.72 5.73
C MET A 1 22.24 -0.42 4.73
N ALA A 2 22.52 0.00 3.48
CA ALA A 2 21.48 0.34 2.49
C ALA A 2 20.44 -0.78 2.20
N TRP A 3 20.86 -2.05 2.20
CA TRP A 3 19.95 -3.20 2.06
C TRP A 3 18.90 -3.28 3.18
N PHE A 4 19.28 -2.96 4.42
CA PHE A 4 18.34 -2.95 5.54
C PHE A 4 17.31 -1.83 5.40
N SER A 5 17.73 -0.65 4.97
CA SER A 5 16.82 0.47 4.67
C SER A 5 15.82 0.10 3.58
N LEU A 6 16.27 -0.54 2.49
CA LEU A 6 15.39 -1.01 1.43
C LEU A 6 14.36 -2.03 1.94
N LEU A 7 14.78 -2.99 2.76
CA LEU A 7 13.86 -3.97 3.36
C LEU A 7 12.82 -3.29 4.25
N LEU A 8 13.24 -2.31 5.06
CA LEU A 8 12.34 -1.57 5.93
C LEU A 8 11.33 -0.74 5.11
N ASP A 9 11.79 -0.04 4.07
CA ASP A 9 10.92 0.73 3.16
C ASP A 9 9.87 -0.17 2.49
N GLN A 10 10.29 -1.36 2.01
CA GLN A 10 9.39 -2.34 1.43
C GLN A 10 8.34 -2.83 2.45
N VAL A 11 8.77 -3.20 3.66
CA VAL A 11 7.86 -3.67 4.72
C VAL A 11 6.81 -2.61 5.04
N VAL A 12 7.22 -1.35 5.22
CA VAL A 12 6.29 -0.26 5.53
C VAL A 12 5.31 -0.01 4.37
N ALA A 13 5.77 -0.08 3.12
CA ALA A 13 4.90 0.05 1.95
C ALA A 13 3.84 -1.06 1.90
N TYR A 14 4.23 -2.33 2.06
CA TYR A 14 3.31 -3.46 2.04
C TYR A 14 2.32 -3.44 3.20
N VAL A 15 2.79 -3.19 4.41
CA VAL A 15 1.94 -3.19 5.61
C VAL A 15 0.92 -2.05 5.54
N SER A 16 1.34 -0.85 5.12
CA SER A 16 0.43 0.29 4.96
C SER A 16 -0.65 -0.01 3.91
N PHE A 17 -0.26 -0.55 2.76
CA PHE A 17 -1.21 -0.90 1.70
C PHE A 17 -2.18 -2.02 2.12
N ALA A 18 -1.68 -3.04 2.81
CA ALA A 18 -2.49 -4.15 3.31
C ALA A 18 -3.49 -3.68 4.38
N ALA A 19 -3.03 -2.88 5.34
CA ALA A 19 -3.88 -2.30 6.39
C ALA A 19 -4.98 -1.42 5.78
N ASN A 20 -4.64 -0.55 4.84
CA ASN A 20 -5.61 0.29 4.14
C ASN A 20 -6.62 -0.52 3.33
N SER A 21 -6.18 -1.60 2.68
CA SER A 21 -7.06 -2.48 1.90
C SER A 21 -8.01 -3.28 2.79
N ALA A 22 -7.54 -3.77 3.94
CA ALA A 22 -8.39 -4.40 4.95
C ALA A 22 -9.44 -3.42 5.50
N ALA A 23 -9.02 -2.20 5.83
CA ALA A 23 -9.93 -1.14 6.28
C ALA A 23 -10.93 -0.72 5.18
N ALA A 24 -10.50 -0.70 3.91
CA ALA A 24 -11.38 -0.42 2.77
C ALA A 24 -12.44 -1.52 2.61
N GLN A 25 -12.07 -2.79 2.70
CA GLN A 25 -13.02 -3.91 2.67
C GLN A 25 -14.04 -3.81 3.81
N ALA A 26 -13.59 -3.55 5.04
CA ALA A 26 -14.48 -3.35 6.18
C ALA A 26 -15.44 -2.17 5.94
N SER A 27 -14.94 -1.07 5.37
CA SER A 27 -15.75 0.10 5.03
C SER A 27 -16.76 -0.17 3.91
N LEU A 28 -16.40 -0.99 2.92
CA LEU A 28 -17.33 -1.42 1.87
C LEU A 28 -18.49 -2.20 2.47
N ILE A 29 -18.23 -3.15 3.38
CA ILE A 29 -19.29 -3.89 4.09
C ILE A 29 -20.19 -2.93 4.87
N ALA A 30 -19.63 -1.89 5.50
CA ALA A 30 -20.41 -0.87 6.22
C ALA A 30 -21.31 -0.02 5.30
N VAL A 31 -20.92 0.20 4.04
CA VAL A 31 -21.69 0.97 3.04
C VAL A 31 -22.72 0.10 2.31
N THR A 32 -22.33 -1.09 1.84
CA THR A 32 -23.19 -1.98 1.05
C THR A 32 -24.18 -2.73 1.93
N GLY A 33 -23.79 -3.03 3.17
CA GLY A 33 -24.46 -4.04 3.99
C GLY A 33 -24.22 -5.45 3.44
N ALA A 34 -24.61 -6.47 4.20
CA ALA A 34 -24.54 -7.87 3.81
C ALA A 34 -25.84 -8.57 4.20
N SER A 35 -26.76 -8.72 3.24
CA SER A 35 -28.08 -9.32 3.45
C SER A 35 -27.98 -10.77 3.93
N SER A 36 -27.02 -11.54 3.42
CA SER A 36 -26.77 -12.93 3.84
C SER A 36 -26.36 -13.07 5.31
N PHE A 37 -25.83 -12.01 5.92
CA PHE A 37 -25.43 -11.96 7.34
C PHE A 37 -26.37 -11.10 8.19
N GLN A 38 -27.53 -10.70 7.66
CA GLN A 38 -28.45 -9.70 8.25
C GLN A 38 -27.77 -8.37 8.63
N TRP A 39 -26.64 -8.05 8.00
CA TRP A 39 -25.87 -6.86 8.30
C TRP A 39 -26.45 -5.65 7.55
N MET A 40 -27.06 -4.74 8.31
CA MET A 40 -27.66 -3.51 7.77
C MET A 40 -26.61 -2.45 7.47
N LYS A 41 -26.90 -1.57 6.50
CA LYS A 41 -26.00 -0.46 6.12
C LYS A 41 -25.78 0.50 7.29
N VAL A 42 -24.60 0.45 7.89
CA VAL A 42 -24.23 1.31 9.04
C VAL A 42 -24.12 2.78 8.62
N CYS A 43 -23.65 3.05 7.39
CA CYS A 43 -23.54 4.42 6.88
C CYS A 43 -24.88 5.16 6.73
N ASN A 44 -26.01 4.44 6.67
CA ASN A 44 -27.33 5.05 6.62
C ASN A 44 -27.72 5.69 7.97
N ILE A 45 -27.19 5.17 9.08
CA ILE A 45 -27.42 5.70 10.42
C ILE A 45 -26.29 6.68 10.81
N TYR A 46 -25.03 6.36 10.51
CA TYR A 46 -23.86 7.14 10.92
C TYR A 46 -23.11 7.77 9.73
N THR A 47 -23.79 8.62 8.97
CA THR A 47 -23.22 9.27 7.76
C THR A 47 -21.91 10.02 8.03
N ARG A 48 -21.80 10.74 9.16
CA ARG A 48 -20.61 11.56 9.45
C ARG A 48 -19.35 10.70 9.65
N PHE A 49 -19.49 9.54 10.30
CA PHE A 49 -18.41 8.58 10.49
C PHE A 49 -17.96 7.99 9.16
N CYS A 50 -18.91 7.71 8.25
CA CYS A 50 -18.58 7.18 6.92
C CYS A 50 -17.83 8.18 6.03
N ILE A 51 -18.10 9.48 6.14
CA ILE A 51 -17.33 10.49 5.42
C ILE A 51 -15.91 10.59 6.01
N GLN A 52 -15.76 10.54 7.34
CA GLN A 52 -14.45 10.60 7.99
C GLN A 52 -13.56 9.40 7.67
N ILE A 53 -14.09 8.18 7.69
CA ILE A 53 -13.32 6.98 7.33
C ILE A 53 -12.93 6.99 5.85
N GLY A 54 -13.80 7.50 4.97
CA GLY A 54 -13.47 7.72 3.56
C GLY A 54 -12.29 8.66 3.37
N GLY A 55 -12.27 9.78 4.10
CA GLY A 55 -11.13 10.71 4.12
C GLY A 55 -9.86 10.07 4.69
N GLY A 56 -9.97 9.31 5.77
CA GLY A 56 -8.85 8.57 6.37
C GLY A 56 -8.26 7.52 5.42
N LEU A 57 -9.11 6.76 4.72
CA LEU A 57 -8.67 5.80 3.70
C LEU A 57 -7.97 6.50 2.53
N ALA A 58 -8.51 7.62 2.04
CA ALA A 58 -7.86 8.40 0.97
C ALA A 58 -6.45 8.85 1.38
N CYS A 59 -6.29 9.39 2.58
CA CYS A 59 -4.98 9.76 3.12
C CYS A 59 -4.05 8.54 3.30
N GLY A 60 -4.56 7.40 3.78
CA GLY A 60 -3.76 6.19 3.96
C GLY A 60 -3.30 5.57 2.62
N TYR A 61 -4.11 5.66 1.57
CA TYR A 61 -3.71 5.23 0.23
C TYR A 61 -2.68 6.19 -0.37
N ALA A 62 -2.84 7.50 -0.19
CA ALA A 62 -1.82 8.47 -0.57
C ALA A 62 -0.49 8.19 0.14
N ALA A 63 -0.50 7.91 1.45
CA ALA A 63 0.69 7.52 2.21
C ALA A 63 1.31 6.21 1.69
N SER A 64 0.49 5.21 1.34
CA SER A 64 0.96 3.94 0.77
C SER A 64 1.67 4.15 -0.57
N LEU A 65 1.14 5.01 -1.44
CA LEU A 65 1.77 5.37 -2.72
C LEU A 65 3.10 6.11 -2.53
N LEU A 66 3.17 7.03 -1.56
CA LEU A 66 4.41 7.73 -1.23
C LEU A 66 5.48 6.75 -0.73
N MET A 67 5.11 5.80 0.13
CA MET A 67 6.03 4.75 0.61
C MET A 67 6.50 3.84 -0.52
N ALA A 68 5.63 3.49 -1.47
CA ALA A 68 6.02 2.73 -2.67
C ALA A 68 7.03 3.50 -3.54
N ALA A 69 6.84 4.83 -3.70
CA ALA A 69 7.78 5.68 -4.40
C ALA A 69 9.14 5.73 -3.69
N VAL A 70 9.16 5.96 -2.37
CA VAL A 70 10.38 5.96 -1.55
C VAL A 70 11.13 4.63 -1.71
N SER A 71 10.43 3.51 -1.59
CA SER A 71 11.03 2.19 -1.75
C SER A 71 11.62 1.96 -3.15
N SER A 72 10.97 2.49 -4.20
CA SER A 72 11.47 2.46 -5.57
C SER A 72 12.73 3.30 -5.75
N PHE A 73 12.80 4.49 -5.14
CA PHE A 73 14.01 5.32 -5.13
C PHE A 73 15.16 4.64 -4.38
N SER A 74 14.89 4.07 -3.19
CA SER A 74 15.87 3.31 -2.42
C SER A 74 16.43 2.13 -3.24
N ALA A 75 15.57 1.39 -3.93
CA ALA A 75 15.96 0.30 -4.81
C ALA A 75 16.81 0.80 -5.98
N PHE A 76 16.35 1.83 -6.69
CA PHE A 76 17.05 2.41 -7.83
C PHE A 76 18.47 2.87 -7.46
N ILE A 77 18.62 3.58 -6.35
CA ILE A 77 19.92 4.04 -5.85
C ILE A 77 20.80 2.84 -5.50
N LEU A 78 20.28 1.87 -4.75
CA LEU A 78 21.04 0.68 -4.34
C LEU A 78 21.55 -0.11 -5.55
N PHE A 79 20.68 -0.37 -6.51
CA PHE A 79 21.01 -1.12 -7.72
C PHE A 79 21.97 -0.37 -8.63
N ARG A 80 21.81 0.96 -8.78
CA ARG A 80 22.73 1.79 -9.56
C ARG A 80 24.16 1.80 -8.98
N PHE A 81 24.31 1.83 -7.66
CA PHE A 81 25.63 1.89 -7.02
C PHE A 81 26.31 0.52 -6.85
N TYR A 82 25.53 -0.54 -6.60
CA TYR A 82 26.08 -1.88 -6.31
C TYR A 82 26.11 -2.80 -7.54
N SER A 83 25.35 -2.48 -8.60
CA SER A 83 25.25 -3.28 -9.83
C SER A 83 25.41 -2.43 -11.10
N PRO A 84 26.57 -1.77 -11.33
CA PRO A 84 26.81 -1.09 -12.60
C PRO A 84 27.03 -2.06 -13.77
N THR A 85 27.40 -3.33 -13.52
CA THR A 85 27.75 -4.31 -14.57
C THR A 85 26.75 -5.45 -14.78
N GLU A 86 25.89 -5.79 -13.81
CA GLU A 86 25.00 -6.97 -13.92
C GLU A 86 23.61 -6.66 -14.48
N PHE A 87 23.15 -5.40 -14.49
CA PHE A 87 21.89 -5.04 -15.19
C PHE A 87 21.98 -5.21 -16.71
N LEU A 88 23.18 -5.15 -17.28
CA LEU A 88 23.46 -5.39 -18.69
C LEU A 88 23.91 -6.83 -18.99
N ALA A 89 24.11 -7.66 -17.95
CA ALA A 89 24.51 -9.06 -18.11
C ALA A 89 23.30 -9.99 -18.30
N LEU A 90 22.35 -9.60 -19.16
CA LEU A 90 21.37 -10.53 -19.74
C LEU A 90 22.09 -11.43 -20.76
N LYS A 91 22.93 -12.34 -20.24
CA LYS A 91 23.55 -13.52 -20.87
C LYS A 91 24.59 -13.31 -22.01
N PRO A 92 25.67 -14.13 -22.05
CA PRO A 92 26.87 -13.88 -22.86
C PRO A 92 26.87 -14.59 -24.24
N LEU A 93 27.80 -14.12 -25.09
CA LEU A 93 28.41 -14.68 -26.32
C LEU A 93 27.48 -15.38 -27.34
N CYS A 94 27.40 -14.78 -28.53
CA CYS A 94 27.63 -15.49 -29.78
C CYS A 94 28.86 -14.87 -30.46
#